data_AF-A0A534PZP7-F1
#
_entry.id   AF-A0A534PZP7-F1
#
_cell.length_a   1.000
_cell.length_b   1.000
_cell.length_c   1.000
_cell.angle_alpha   90.00
_cell.angle_beta   90.00
_cell.angle_gamma   90.00
#
_symmetry.space_group_name_H-M   'P 1'
#
loop_
_entity.id
_entity.type
_entity.pdbx_description
1 polymer ?
#
loop_
_entity_poly.entity_id
_entity_poly.type
_entity_poly.pdbx_seq_one_letter_code
_entity_poly.pdbx_strand_id
1 'polypeptide(L)'
;FGIRCRGRVICPPIEFDPETGDTLALDFVPVGPGGVVESFTWIAEPTRKHPFARPFAFALIKLDGADTPIVHAVAADGPEAISKGLRVRAQYREERKSAITDVYFVPEAGARDSFVPAGEGDVQITDHLISLVYEEPLTAARER
;
A
#
# COMPACT_ATOMS: atom_id res chain seq x y z
N PHE A 1 -0.40 -9.90 3.70
CA PHE A 1 -1.45 -10.95 3.70
C PHE A 1 -2.58 -10.53 2.78
N GLY A 2 -3.28 -11.50 2.21
CA GLY A 2 -4.62 -11.34 1.62
C GLY A 2 -5.65 -12.15 2.42
N ILE A 3 -6.90 -12.22 1.95
CA ILE A 3 -7.99 -13.00 2.55
C ILE A 3 -8.66 -13.92 1.54
N ARG A 4 -9.04 -15.12 1.95
CA ARG A 4 -9.77 -16.04 1.08
C ARG A 4 -11.24 -15.63 0.95
N CYS A 5 -11.68 -15.43 -0.30
CA CYS A 5 -13.04 -15.08 -0.65
C CYS A 5 -13.45 -15.89 -1.88
N ARG A 6 -14.43 -16.77 -1.74
CA ARG A 6 -15.01 -17.59 -2.85
C ARG A 6 -13.94 -18.30 -3.72
N GLY A 7 -12.91 -18.86 -3.08
CA GLY A 7 -11.83 -19.58 -3.76
C GLY A 7 -10.73 -18.69 -4.36
N ARG A 8 -10.78 -17.38 -4.14
CA ARG A 8 -9.72 -16.42 -4.52
C ARG A 8 -9.05 -15.83 -3.28
N VAL A 9 -7.85 -15.28 -3.43
CA VAL A 9 -7.13 -14.52 -2.41
C VAL A 9 -7.16 -13.03 -2.79
N ILE A 10 -7.89 -12.23 -2.03
CA ILE A 10 -8.00 -10.78 -2.24
C ILE A 10 -6.94 -10.06 -1.40
N CYS A 11 -6.20 -9.15 -2.04
CA CYS A 11 -5.26 -8.24 -1.40
C CYS A 11 -5.53 -6.80 -1.87
N PRO A 12 -5.64 -5.80 -0.96
CA PRO A 12 -5.58 -5.93 0.51
C PRO A 12 -6.73 -6.78 1.06
N PRO A 13 -6.57 -7.39 2.25
CA PRO A 13 -7.63 -8.18 2.85
C PRO A 13 -8.84 -7.29 3.16
N ILE A 14 -10.04 -7.82 2.94
CA ILE A 14 -11.33 -7.16 3.15
C ILE A 14 -12.19 -7.95 4.14
N GLU A 15 -13.15 -7.31 4.79
CA GLU A 15 -13.96 -7.92 5.85
C GLU A 15 -15.26 -8.60 5.33
N PHE A 16 -15.73 -8.19 4.16
CA PHE A 16 -17.01 -8.64 3.59
C PHE A 16 -16.82 -9.14 2.15
N ASP A 17 -17.61 -10.14 1.75
CA ASP A 17 -17.66 -10.60 0.36
C ASP A 17 -18.15 -9.44 -0.52
N PRO A 18 -17.39 -9.01 -1.54
CA PRO A 18 -17.74 -7.84 -2.35
C PRO A 18 -18.98 -8.07 -3.22
N GLU A 19 -19.36 -9.33 -3.44
CA GLU A 19 -20.54 -9.70 -4.25
C GLU A 19 -21.79 -9.87 -3.39
N THR A 20 -21.68 -10.46 -2.20
CA THR A 20 -22.86 -10.79 -1.36
C THR A 20 -23.04 -9.86 -0.16
N GLY A 21 -21.97 -9.20 0.31
CA GLY A 21 -21.95 -8.42 1.55
C GLY A 21 -21.87 -9.26 2.82
N ASP A 22 -21.76 -10.60 2.71
CA ASP A 22 -21.62 -11.47 3.88
C ASP A 22 -20.26 -11.27 4.55
N THR A 23 -20.20 -11.44 5.87
CA THR A 23 -18.94 -11.41 6.61
C THR A 23 -18.05 -12.57 6.20
N LEU A 24 -16.78 -12.27 5.90
CA LEU A 24 -15.78 -13.29 5.58
C LEU A 24 -15.23 -13.93 6.87
N ALA A 25 -14.90 -15.22 6.79
CA ALA A 25 -14.10 -15.87 7.83
C ALA A 25 -12.70 -15.23 7.86
N LEU A 26 -12.07 -15.16 9.04
CA LEU A 26 -10.71 -14.64 9.24
C LEU A 26 -9.64 -15.62 8.72
N ASP A 27 -9.69 -15.90 7.42
CA ASP A 27 -8.86 -16.85 6.70
C ASP A 27 -7.78 -16.11 5.90
N PHE A 28 -6.80 -15.58 6.65
CA PHE A 28 -5.69 -14.80 6.10
C PHE A 28 -4.67 -15.69 5.41
N VAL A 29 -4.20 -15.23 4.25
CA VAL A 29 -3.24 -15.97 3.41
C VAL A 29 -1.97 -15.13 3.24
N PRO A 30 -0.76 -15.67 3.53
CA PRO A 30 0.48 -15.00 3.18
C PRO A 30 0.57 -14.76 1.66
N VAL A 31 0.98 -13.56 1.26
CA VAL A 31 1.19 -13.18 -0.15
C VAL A 31 2.46 -12.34 -0.25
N GLY A 32 3.09 -12.35 -1.42
CA GLY A 32 4.36 -11.65 -1.65
C GLY A 32 5.54 -12.31 -0.92
N PRO A 33 6.64 -11.56 -0.66
CA PRO A 33 6.82 -10.12 -0.87
C PRO A 33 7.04 -9.71 -2.33
N GLY A 34 7.15 -10.69 -3.25
CA GLY A 34 7.23 -10.45 -4.69
C GLY A 34 5.88 -10.22 -5.35
N GLY A 35 5.91 -9.70 -6.57
CA GLY A 35 4.72 -9.52 -7.41
C GLY A 35 5.06 -9.10 -8.83
N VAL A 36 4.02 -8.94 -9.64
CA VAL A 36 4.11 -8.54 -11.05
C VAL A 36 3.35 -7.24 -11.27
N VAL A 37 3.94 -6.31 -12.02
CA VAL A 37 3.25 -5.10 -12.50
C VAL A 37 2.24 -5.46 -13.59
N GLU A 38 0.95 -5.23 -13.35
CA GLU A 38 -0.11 -5.44 -14.35
C GLU A 38 -0.39 -4.19 -15.20
N SER A 39 -0.24 -3.01 -14.61
CA SER A 39 -0.27 -1.70 -15.28
C SER A 39 0.45 -0.66 -14.42
N PHE A 40 0.80 0.49 -15.00
CA PHE A 40 1.47 1.56 -14.28
C PHE A 40 1.24 2.94 -14.91
N THR A 41 1.55 3.98 -14.14
CA THR A 41 1.71 5.35 -14.61
C THR A 41 3.00 5.94 -14.05
N TRP A 42 3.72 6.68 -14.89
CA TRP A 42 4.97 7.34 -14.50
C TRP A 42 4.70 8.74 -13.95
N ILE A 43 5.27 9.03 -12.79
CA ILE A 43 5.19 10.32 -12.12
C ILE A 43 6.53 11.03 -12.31
N ALA A 44 6.62 11.87 -13.34
CA ALA A 44 7.83 12.64 -13.65
C ALA A 44 8.09 13.78 -12.65
N GLU A 45 7.03 14.40 -12.13
CA GLU A 45 7.10 15.53 -11.20
C GLU A 45 6.30 15.20 -9.93
N PRO A 46 6.94 14.63 -8.90
CA PRO A 46 6.25 14.30 -7.65
C PRO A 46 5.76 15.53 -6.90
N THR A 47 4.62 15.39 -6.21
CA THR A 47 4.09 16.42 -5.31
C THR A 47 4.45 16.11 -3.86
N ARG A 48 4.27 17.08 -2.95
CA ARG A 48 4.47 16.89 -1.50
C ARG A 48 3.59 15.79 -0.87
N LYS A 49 2.53 15.35 -1.55
CA LYS A 49 1.64 14.27 -1.08
C LYS A 49 2.08 12.88 -1.54
N HIS A 50 3.08 12.79 -2.42
CA HIS A 50 3.57 11.54 -2.96
C HIS A 50 4.60 10.88 -2.02
N PRO A 51 4.78 9.55 -2.10
CA PRO A 51 5.72 8.83 -1.23
C PRO A 51 7.19 9.17 -1.49
N PHE A 52 7.52 9.72 -2.66
CA PHE A 52 8.89 10.06 -3.04
C PHE A 52 8.98 11.51 -3.52
N ALA A 53 10.12 12.15 -3.23
CA ALA A 53 10.48 13.46 -3.78
C ALA A 53 11.20 13.37 -5.14
N ARG A 54 11.41 12.15 -5.65
CA ARG A 54 12.03 11.87 -6.95
C ARG A 54 11.04 11.14 -7.87
N PRO A 55 11.22 11.19 -9.20
CA PRO A 55 10.37 10.48 -10.14
C PRO A 55 10.23 8.99 -9.79
N PHE A 56 9.04 8.44 -10.01
CA PHE A 56 8.67 7.06 -9.66
C PHE A 56 7.44 6.62 -10.46
N ALA A 57 7.00 5.37 -10.29
CA ALA A 57 5.73 4.92 -10.85
C ALA A 57 4.71 4.54 -9.77
N PHE A 58 3.43 4.83 -10.01
CA PHE A 58 2.35 4.09 -9.36
C PHE A 58 1.97 2.91 -10.23
N ALA A 59 1.85 1.72 -9.64
CA ALA A 59 1.56 0.49 -10.37
C ALA A 59 0.44 -0.32 -9.72
N LEU A 60 -0.35 -1.01 -10.54
CA LEU A 60 -1.13 -2.16 -10.12
C LEU A 60 -0.20 -3.37 -10.02
N ILE A 61 -0.01 -3.89 -8.82
CA ILE A 61 0.93 -4.97 -8.51
C ILE A 61 0.13 -6.17 -8.03
N LYS A 62 0.15 -7.27 -8.79
CA LYS A 62 -0.39 -8.55 -8.32
C LYS A 62 0.70 -9.29 -7.55
N LEU A 63 0.50 -9.41 -6.24
CA LEU A 63 1.44 -10.12 -5.36
C LEU A 63 1.40 -11.62 -5.63
N ASP A 64 2.53 -12.28 -5.39
CA ASP A 64 2.60 -13.74 -5.47
C ASP A 64 1.62 -14.36 -4.46
N GLY A 65 0.74 -15.24 -4.93
CA GLY A 65 -0.32 -15.84 -4.13
C GLY A 65 -1.62 -15.03 -3.99
N ALA A 66 -1.70 -13.83 -4.57
CA ALA A 66 -2.93 -13.04 -4.65
C ALA A 66 -3.59 -13.12 -6.03
N ASP A 67 -4.92 -13.00 -6.06
CA ASP A 67 -5.72 -12.95 -7.29
C ASP A 67 -6.11 -11.52 -7.71
N THR A 68 -5.92 -10.53 -6.83
CA THR A 68 -6.19 -9.12 -7.11
C THR A 68 -4.92 -8.26 -6.99
N PRO A 69 -4.76 -7.22 -7.82
CA PRO A 69 -3.64 -6.29 -7.68
C PRO A 69 -3.90 -5.25 -6.58
N ILE A 70 -2.82 -4.76 -6.00
CA ILE A 70 -2.80 -3.56 -5.16
C ILE A 70 -2.20 -2.38 -5.92
N VAL A 71 -2.67 -1.16 -5.66
CA VAL A 71 -1.96 0.04 -6.13
C VAL A 71 -0.85 0.36 -5.16
N HIS A 72 0.40 0.42 -5.61
CA HIS A 72 1.48 0.94 -4.78
C HIS A 72 2.62 1.58 -5.58
N ALA A 73 3.49 2.32 -4.88
CA ALA A 73 4.61 3.01 -5.50
C ALA A 73 5.77 2.05 -5.81
N VAL A 74 6.33 2.17 -7.02
CA VAL A 74 7.52 1.47 -7.49
C VAL A 74 8.63 2.50 -7.71
N ALA A 75 9.71 2.36 -6.95
CA ALA A 75 10.95 3.08 -7.16
C ALA A 75 11.74 2.41 -8.30
N ALA A 76 11.59 2.93 -9.51
CA ALA A 76 12.32 2.53 -10.70
C ALA A 76 13.20 3.68 -11.21
N ASP A 77 14.28 3.36 -11.93
CA ASP A 77 15.30 4.33 -12.38
C ASP A 77 14.98 5.01 -13.72
N GLY A 78 13.69 5.14 -14.05
CA GLY A 78 13.21 5.76 -15.27
C GLY A 78 11.91 5.12 -15.78
N PRO A 79 11.17 5.78 -16.68
CA PRO A 79 9.98 5.21 -17.30
C PRO A 79 10.27 3.93 -18.10
N GLU A 80 11.47 3.79 -18.66
CA GLU A 80 11.94 2.60 -19.37
C GLU A 80 12.27 1.42 -18.45
N ALA A 81 12.50 1.69 -17.16
CA ALA A 81 12.78 0.68 -16.14
C ALA A 81 11.51 0.04 -15.56
N ILE A 82 10.32 0.43 -16.05
CA ILE A 82 9.04 -0.18 -15.67
C ILE A 82 8.23 -0.61 -16.89
N SER A 83 7.64 -1.79 -16.81
CA SER A 83 6.79 -2.35 -17.86
C SER A 83 5.76 -3.29 -17.26
N LYS A 84 4.68 -3.54 -18.01
CA LYS A 84 3.76 -4.65 -17.69
C LYS A 84 4.53 -5.96 -17.72
N GLY A 85 4.35 -6.79 -16.70
CA GLY A 85 5.07 -8.05 -16.52
C GLY A 85 6.36 -7.92 -15.70
N LEU A 86 6.80 -6.69 -15.38
CA LEU A 86 7.99 -6.50 -14.54
C LEU A 86 7.81 -7.15 -13.17
N ARG A 87 8.79 -7.95 -12.77
CA ARG A 87 8.92 -8.47 -11.41
C ARG A 87 9.37 -7.38 -10.46
N VAL A 88 8.65 -7.25 -9.36
CA VAL A 88 8.93 -6.29 -8.30
C VAL A 88 8.90 -6.98 -6.94
N ARG A 89 9.61 -6.41 -5.98
CA ARG A 89 9.63 -6.91 -4.60
C ARG A 89 9.43 -5.76 -3.62
N ALA A 90 8.65 -6.01 -2.59
CA ALA A 90 8.39 -5.05 -1.53
C ALA A 90 9.66 -4.78 -0.70
N GLN A 91 9.87 -3.51 -0.38
CA GLN A 91 10.94 -2.98 0.45
C GLN A 91 10.33 -2.09 1.52
N TYR A 92 11.00 -2.04 2.67
CA TYR A 92 10.64 -1.14 3.76
C TYR A 92 11.69 -0.02 3.89
N ARG A 93 11.25 1.17 4.29
CA ARG A 93 12.15 2.23 4.73
C ARG A 93 12.91 1.79 5.98
N GLU A 94 14.13 2.30 6.14
CA GLU A 94 14.96 2.05 7.32
C GLU A 94 14.31 2.68 8.57
N GLU A 95 13.91 3.95 8.46
CA GLU A 95 13.07 4.63 9.46
C GLU A 95 11.60 4.55 9.03
N ARG A 96 10.75 3.99 9.89
CA ARG A 96 9.32 3.77 9.62
C ARG A 96 8.48 4.58 10.60
N LYS A 97 7.37 5.13 10.12
CA LYS A 97 6.47 6.01 10.86
C LYS A 97 5.03 5.48 10.89
N SER A 98 4.89 4.16 10.76
CA SER A 98 3.59 3.45 10.69
C SER A 98 2.68 3.99 9.58
N ALA A 99 3.27 4.41 8.46
CA ALA A 99 2.55 4.95 7.31
C ALA A 99 2.58 3.96 6.15
N ILE A 100 1.54 3.95 5.30
CA ILE A 100 1.52 3.13 4.08
C ILE A 100 2.70 3.44 3.14
N THR A 101 3.30 4.63 3.27
CA THR A 101 4.48 5.07 2.52
C THR A 101 5.81 4.51 3.05
N ASP A 102 5.79 3.75 4.14
CA ASP A 102 6.95 3.04 4.68
C ASP A 102 7.30 1.79 3.87
N VAL A 103 6.31 1.21 3.19
CA VAL A 103 6.51 0.15 2.21
C VAL A 103 6.54 0.76 0.81
N TYR A 104 7.33 0.20 -0.09
CA TYR A 104 7.37 0.53 -1.51
C TYR A 104 7.89 -0.68 -2.29
N PHE A 105 7.80 -0.65 -3.62
CA PHE A 105 8.33 -1.70 -4.48
C PHE A 105 9.56 -1.22 -5.23
N VAL A 106 10.45 -2.15 -5.59
CA VAL A 106 11.55 -1.94 -6.51
C VAL A 106 11.57 -3.07 -7.55
N PRO A 107 12.17 -2.88 -8.74
CA PRO A 107 12.47 -3.99 -9.64
C PRO A 107 13.21 -5.10 -8.89
N GLU A 108 12.75 -6.35 -9.04
CA GLU A 108 13.22 -7.49 -8.24
C GLU A 108 14.74 -7.71 -8.36
N ALA A 109 15.33 -7.41 -9.52
CA ALA A 109 16.78 -7.49 -9.74
C ALA A 109 17.61 -6.56 -8.85
N GLY A 110 17.03 -5.46 -8.36
CA GLY A 110 17.67 -4.51 -7.44
C GLY A 110 17.17 -4.60 -6.01
N ALA A 111 16.31 -5.58 -5.70
CA ALA A 111 15.74 -5.75 -4.38
C ALA A 111 16.77 -6.28 -3.38
N ARG A 112 16.71 -5.77 -2.15
CA ARG A 112 17.46 -6.31 -1.02
C ARG A 112 16.57 -7.28 -0.28
N ASP A 113 17.15 -8.25 0.43
CA ASP A 113 16.36 -9.01 1.38
C ASP A 113 15.94 -8.10 2.54
N SER A 114 14.65 -7.80 2.59
CA SER A 114 14.03 -7.02 3.65
C SER A 114 13.17 -7.96 4.49
N PHE A 115 13.54 -8.12 5.76
CA PHE A 115 12.74 -8.84 6.74
C PHE A 115 12.30 -7.85 7.81
N VAL A 116 10.99 -7.78 8.03
CA VAL A 116 10.43 -7.07 9.18
C VAL A 116 10.04 -8.13 10.21
N PRO A 117 10.78 -8.25 11.32
CA PRO A 117 10.37 -9.15 12.40
C PRO A 117 8.99 -8.75 12.91
N ALA A 118 8.20 -9.74 13.33
CA ALA A 118 6.98 -9.47 14.06
C ALA A 118 7.32 -8.68 15.33
N GLY A 119 6.50 -7.67 15.64
CA GLY A 119 6.61 -6.98 16.93
C GLY A 119 6.29 -7.94 18.08
N GLU A 120 6.89 -7.69 19.25
CA GLU A 120 6.60 -8.44 20.47
C GLU A 120 5.58 -7.68 21.34
N GLY A 121 4.70 -8.43 22.00
CA GLY A 121 3.71 -7.89 22.93
C GLY A 121 2.42 -7.37 22.27
N ASP A 122 1.48 -6.98 23.12
CA ASP A 122 0.19 -6.44 22.69
C ASP A 122 0.34 -4.99 22.20
N VAL A 123 -0.36 -4.63 21.12
CA VAL A 123 -0.43 -3.24 20.64
C VAL A 123 -1.07 -2.36 21.71
N GLN A 124 -0.30 -1.46 22.32
CA GLN A 124 -0.79 -0.56 23.39
C GLN A 124 -1.30 0.78 22.85
N ILE A 125 -0.71 1.27 21.75
CA ILE A 125 -0.97 2.60 21.18
C ILE A 125 -1.03 2.47 19.65
N THR A 126 -2.01 3.13 19.04
CA THR A 126 -2.12 3.27 17.58
C THR A 126 -2.08 4.75 17.22
N ASP A 127 -1.08 5.17 16.45
CA ASP A 127 -0.97 6.54 15.95
C ASP A 127 -1.74 6.67 14.63
N HIS A 128 -2.76 7.54 14.63
CA HIS A 128 -3.54 7.87 13.43
C HIS A 128 -3.24 9.29 12.98
N LEU A 129 -2.65 9.43 11.79
CA LEU A 129 -2.44 10.75 11.17
C LEU A 129 -3.79 11.28 10.65
N ILE A 130 -4.38 12.23 11.39
CA ILE A 130 -5.62 12.92 11.02
C ILE A 130 -5.28 14.36 10.65
N SER A 131 -5.64 14.78 9.44
CA SER A 131 -5.62 16.20 9.05
C SER A 131 -7.05 16.70 8.95
N LEU A 132 -7.47 17.52 9.93
CA LEU A 132 -8.82 18.10 9.96
C LEU A 132 -8.72 19.61 9.66
N VAL A 133 -9.43 20.05 8.62
CA VAL A 133 -9.69 21.48 8.38
C VAL A 133 -11.18 21.68 8.65
N TYR A 134 -11.51 22.46 9.68
CA TYR A 134 -12.88 22.79 10.03
C TYR A 134 -13.06 24.31 9.98
N GLU A 135 -14.09 24.75 9.27
CA GLU A 135 -14.54 26.13 9.24
C GLU A 135 -15.91 26.20 9.93
N GLU A 136 -15.96 26.86 11.09
CA GLU A 136 -17.21 27.16 11.81
C GLU A 136 -17.67 28.57 11.44
N PRO A 137 -18.86 28.76 10.83
CA PRO A 137 -19.42 30.09 10.70
C PRO A 137 -19.81 30.60 12.09
N LEU A 138 -19.27 31.76 12.48
CA LEU A 138 -19.65 32.43 13.72
C LEU A 138 -21.15 32.74 13.66
N THR A 139 -21.90 32.27 14.66
CA THR A 139 -23.28 32.69 14.86
C THR A 139 -23.31 34.00 15.64
N ALA A 140 -24.32 34.84 15.40
CA ALA A 140 -24.47 36.15 16.05
C ALA A 140 -24.45 36.10 17.60
N ALA A 141 -24.67 34.93 18.21
CA ALA A 141 -24.57 34.73 19.66
C ALA A 141 -23.12 34.67 20.19
N ARG A 142 -22.12 34.51 19.32
CA ARG A 142 -20.68 34.42 19.65
C ARG A 142 -19.87 35.64 19.22
N GLU A 143 -20.51 36.71 18.73
CA GLU A 143 -19.86 37.96 18.31
C GLU A 143 -19.75 39.03 19.42
N ARG A 144 -19.83 38.65 20.72
CA ARG A 144 -19.53 39.55 21.85
C ARG A 144 -18.40 39.03 22.70
#